data_AF-A0A450SEJ0-F1
#
_entry.id   AF-A0A450SEJ0-F1
#
_cell.length_a   1.000
_cell.length_b   1.000
_cell.length_c   1.000
_cell.angle_alpha   90.00
_cell.angle_beta   90.00
_cell.angle_gamma   90.00
#
_symmetry.space_group_name_H-M   'P 1'
#
loop_
_entity.id
_entity.type
_entity.pdbx_description
1 polymer ?
#
loop_
_entity_poly.entity_id
_entity_poly.type
_entity_poly.pdbx_seq_one_letter_code
_entity_poly.pdbx_strand_id
1 'polypeptide(L)'
;MDICYDELSGEYLAYQTDKICAFKDSRKELRVIKEVSVQLLETYKGTVNFDTKINTESNANLAITNNLLRKLSLQELSEKYQKALDKLLFFRNSIAHGEDTIPIEQKDLDMFGLLVQNISSDLTLSILDGSADRVYLKTA
;
A
#
# COMPACT_ATOMS: atom_id res chain seq x y z
N MET A 1 21.40 -2.59 13.43
CA MET A 1 21.00 -1.40 14.21
C MET A 1 19.58 -1.71 14.61
N ASP A 2 19.36 -1.98 15.89
CA ASP A 2 18.07 -2.47 16.38
C ASP A 2 17.16 -1.27 16.58
N ILE A 3 16.11 -1.18 15.77
CA ILE A 3 15.13 -0.08 15.81
C ILE A 3 14.03 -0.46 16.80
N CYS A 4 13.69 0.43 17.72
CA CYS A 4 12.59 0.28 18.66
C CYS A 4 11.27 0.81 18.08
N TYR A 5 10.14 0.28 18.54
CA TYR A 5 8.82 0.68 18.01
C TYR A 5 8.43 2.13 18.31
N ASP A 6 9.02 2.76 19.33
CA ASP A 6 8.82 4.17 19.66
C ASP A 6 9.57 5.12 18.72
N GLU A 7 10.52 4.62 17.93
CA GLU A 7 11.24 5.37 16.89
C GLU A 7 10.47 5.40 15.56
N LEU A 8 9.44 4.57 15.39
CA LEU A 8 8.68 4.44 14.13
C LEU A 8 7.69 5.59 13.89
N SER A 9 7.55 5.99 12.62
CA SER A 9 6.51 6.96 12.21
C SER A 9 5.12 6.54 12.70
N GLY A 10 4.25 7.52 12.91
CA GLY A 10 2.89 7.27 13.41
C GLY A 10 2.09 6.37 12.46
N GLU A 11 2.25 6.58 11.16
CA GLU A 11 1.60 5.83 10.10
C GLU A 11 2.07 4.36 10.08
N TYR A 12 3.39 4.12 10.18
CA TYR A 12 3.93 2.76 10.17
C TYR A 12 3.57 2.01 11.45
N LEU A 13 3.60 2.69 12.60
CA LEU A 13 3.13 2.12 13.87
C LEU A 13 1.64 1.76 13.79
N ALA A 14 0.79 2.64 13.24
CA ALA A 14 -0.62 2.37 13.04
C ALA A 14 -0.85 1.17 12.10
N TYR A 15 -0.08 1.07 11.01
CA TYR A 15 -0.13 -0.06 10.10
C TYR A 15 0.21 -1.40 10.78
N GLN A 16 1.30 -1.44 11.56
CA GLN A 16 1.69 -2.63 12.33
C GLN A 16 0.62 -3.00 13.37
N THR A 17 0.04 -2.00 14.03
CA THR A 17 -1.06 -2.18 14.98
C THR A 17 -2.28 -2.78 14.30
N ASP A 18 -2.71 -2.24 13.16
CA ASP A 18 -3.88 -2.75 12.42
C ASP A 18 -3.68 -4.19 11.94
N LYS A 19 -2.44 -4.59 11.60
CA LYS A 19 -2.15 -5.99 11.25
C LYS A 19 -2.39 -6.97 12.40
N ILE A 20 -2.10 -6.56 13.64
CA ILE A 20 -2.33 -7.37 14.85
C ILE A 20 -3.80 -7.26 15.28
N CYS A 21 -4.33 -6.04 15.27
CA CYS A 21 -5.63 -5.67 15.80
C CYS A 21 -6.79 -5.90 14.84
N ALA A 22 -6.53 -6.07 13.55
CA ALA A 22 -7.53 -6.15 12.46
C ALA A 22 -8.77 -5.32 12.79
N PHE A 23 -8.61 -4.00 12.96
CA PHE A 23 -9.61 -3.15 13.63
C PHE A 23 -10.99 -3.17 12.97
N LYS A 24 -11.07 -3.64 11.72
CA LYS A 24 -12.31 -3.85 10.97
C LYS A 24 -13.20 -4.96 11.55
N ASP A 25 -12.62 -5.92 12.27
CA ASP A 25 -13.38 -6.94 13.00
C ASP A 25 -13.72 -6.43 14.41
N SER A 26 -15.00 -6.32 14.73
CA SER A 26 -15.43 -5.88 16.07
C SER A 26 -15.10 -6.96 17.10
N ARG A 27 -13.89 -6.94 17.66
CA ARG A 27 -13.44 -7.81 18.75
C ARG A 27 -14.15 -7.42 20.04
N LYS A 28 -15.30 -8.03 20.30
CA LYS A 28 -16.13 -7.75 21.48
C LYS A 28 -15.92 -8.73 22.63
N GLU A 29 -15.30 -9.88 22.36
CA GLU A 29 -15.05 -10.90 23.37
C GLU A 29 -13.83 -10.56 24.23
N LEU A 30 -14.00 -10.51 25.55
CA LEU A 30 -12.93 -10.18 26.49
C LEU A 30 -11.70 -11.10 26.36
N ARG A 31 -11.93 -12.38 26.04
CA ARG A 31 -10.85 -13.33 25.80
C ARG A 31 -9.96 -12.91 24.63
N VAL A 32 -10.56 -12.57 23.48
CA VAL A 32 -9.86 -12.09 22.30
C VAL A 32 -9.14 -10.77 22.60
N ILE A 33 -9.80 -9.85 23.30
CA ILE A 33 -9.19 -8.59 23.74
C ILE A 33 -7.93 -8.84 24.58
N LYS A 34 -8.00 -9.78 25.53
CA LYS A 34 -6.86 -10.13 26.38
C LYS A 34 -5.69 -10.70 25.57
N GLU A 35 -5.95 -11.66 24.69
CA GLU A 35 -4.92 -12.29 23.84
C GLU A 35 -4.20 -11.25 22.98
N VAL A 36 -4.95 -10.34 22.36
CA VAL A 36 -4.42 -9.26 21.51
C VAL A 36 -3.63 -8.25 22.32
N SER A 37 -4.10 -7.90 23.52
CA SER A 37 -3.41 -6.95 24.40
C SER A 37 -2.03 -7.46 24.83
N VAL A 38 -1.93 -8.76 25.14
CA VAL A 38 -0.65 -9.41 25.46
C VAL A 38 0.27 -9.40 24.24
N GLN A 39 -0.25 -9.77 23.06
CA GLN A 39 0.52 -9.78 21.83
C GLN A 39 1.07 -8.40 21.44
N LEU A 40 0.27 -7.33 21.58
CA LEU A 40 0.73 -5.95 21.36
C LEU A 40 1.84 -5.56 22.33
N LEU A 41 1.67 -5.88 23.62
CA LEU A 41 2.66 -5.57 24.65
C LEU A 41 4.00 -6.27 24.38
N GLU A 42 3.97 -7.55 23.98
CA GLU A 42 5.16 -8.31 23.61
C GLU A 42 5.81 -7.73 22.35
N THR A 43 5.02 -7.38 21.34
CA THR A 43 5.50 -6.80 20.08
C THR A 43 6.24 -5.49 20.32
N TYR A 44 5.61 -4.53 21.01
CA TYR A 44 6.19 -3.20 21.20
C TYR A 44 7.35 -3.13 22.20
N LYS A 45 7.54 -4.17 23.02
CA LYS A 45 8.74 -4.31 23.86
C LYS A 45 9.94 -4.85 23.09
N GLY A 46 9.72 -5.47 21.93
CA GLY A 46 10.76 -6.06 21.10
C GLY A 46 11.38 -5.06 20.13
N THR A 47 12.32 -5.56 19.34
CA THR A 47 12.89 -4.86 18.18
C THR A 47 11.92 -4.92 17.00
N VAL A 48 11.87 -3.85 16.20
CA VAL A 48 11.04 -3.80 14.99
C VAL A 48 11.47 -4.88 14.00
N ASN A 49 10.53 -5.70 13.57
CA ASN A 49 10.71 -6.64 12.48
C ASN A 49 9.92 -6.16 11.26
N PHE A 50 10.64 -5.72 10.22
CA PHE A 50 10.02 -5.30 8.97
C PHE A 50 9.54 -6.53 8.20
N ASP A 51 8.24 -6.61 7.96
CA ASP A 51 7.70 -7.66 7.10
C ASP A 51 8.22 -7.46 5.66
N THR A 52 8.67 -8.55 5.05
CA THR A 52 9.10 -8.58 3.65
C THR A 52 7.92 -8.83 2.69
N LYS A 53 6.74 -9.09 3.23
CA LYS A 53 5.50 -9.30 2.46
C LYS A 53 4.57 -8.11 2.63
N ILE A 54 4.09 -7.59 1.50
CA ILE A 54 3.05 -6.58 1.45
C ILE A 54 1.80 -7.24 0.91
N ASN A 55 0.67 -7.10 1.61
CA ASN A 55 -0.62 -7.51 1.08
C ASN A 55 -1.09 -6.46 0.07
N THR A 56 -0.95 -6.75 -1.22
CA THR A 56 -1.30 -5.85 -2.32
C THR A 56 -2.81 -5.75 -2.60
N GLU A 57 -3.63 -6.44 -1.81
CA GLU A 57 -5.05 -6.69 -2.09
C GLU A 57 -5.26 -7.33 -3.49
N SER A 58 -6.51 -7.50 -3.92
CA SER A 58 -6.84 -8.21 -5.18
C SER A 58 -6.76 -7.34 -6.44
N ASN A 59 -6.69 -6.01 -6.31
CA ASN A 59 -6.54 -5.08 -7.42
C ASN A 59 -5.67 -3.88 -7.00
N ALA A 60 -4.46 -3.74 -7.53
CA ALA A 60 -3.62 -2.57 -7.31
C ALA A 60 -4.09 -1.36 -8.16
N ASN A 61 -5.27 -0.82 -7.84
CA ASN A 61 -5.70 0.48 -8.39
C ASN A 61 -5.01 1.64 -7.65
N LEU A 62 -5.11 2.87 -8.16
CA LEU A 62 -4.40 4.01 -7.59
C LEU A 62 -4.73 4.23 -6.09
N ALA A 63 -5.99 4.08 -5.71
CA ALA A 63 -6.43 4.25 -4.33
C ALA A 63 -5.80 3.20 -3.38
N ILE A 64 -5.75 1.94 -3.82
CA ILE A 64 -5.13 0.85 -3.05
C ILE A 64 -3.61 1.06 -2.98
N THR A 65 -2.97 1.40 -4.09
CA THR A 65 -1.53 1.71 -4.13
C THR A 65 -1.19 2.87 -3.20
N ASN A 66 -1.91 3.99 -3.25
CA ASN A 66 -1.68 5.13 -2.36
C ASN A 66 -1.98 4.81 -0.90
N ASN A 67 -2.98 3.95 -0.61
CA ASN A 67 -3.23 3.46 0.74
C ASN A 67 -2.03 2.67 1.29
N LEU A 68 -1.43 1.81 0.46
CA LEU A 68 -0.23 1.05 0.82
C LEU A 68 0.98 1.97 1.03
N LEU A 69 1.19 2.93 0.12
CA LEU A 69 2.28 3.91 0.26
C LEU A 69 2.14 4.70 1.57
N ARG A 70 0.94 5.19 1.89
CA ARG A 70 0.66 5.91 3.13
C ARG A 70 0.94 5.07 4.38
N LYS A 71 0.53 3.80 4.38
CA LYS A 71 0.81 2.85 5.49
C LYS A 71 2.30 2.63 5.72
N LEU A 72 3.10 2.79 4.67
CA LEU A 72 4.56 2.67 4.69
C LEU A 72 5.26 4.03 4.85
N SER A 73 4.51 5.10 5.11
CA SER A 73 5.01 6.49 5.16
C SER A 73 5.69 6.96 3.88
N LEU A 74 5.41 6.32 2.74
CA LEU A 74 5.95 6.68 1.43
C LEU A 74 5.11 7.75 0.75
N GLN A 75 5.73 8.49 -0.17
CA GLN A 75 5.04 9.49 -0.97
C GLN A 75 3.99 8.85 -1.88
N GLU A 76 2.76 9.38 -1.85
CA GLU A 76 1.66 8.92 -2.69
C GLU A 76 1.89 9.25 -4.17
N LEU A 77 1.38 8.38 -5.05
CA LEU A 77 1.36 8.66 -6.48
C LEU A 77 0.33 9.75 -6.79
N SER A 78 0.63 10.55 -7.80
CA SER A 78 -0.23 11.67 -8.21
C SER A 78 -1.60 11.21 -8.71
N GLU A 79 -2.65 11.91 -8.27
CA GLU A 79 -4.03 11.72 -8.76
C GLU A 79 -4.18 11.92 -10.27
N LYS A 80 -3.20 12.56 -10.94
CA LYS A 80 -3.16 12.69 -12.40
C LYS A 80 -3.29 11.34 -13.12
N TYR A 81 -2.89 10.24 -12.48
CA TYR A 81 -2.95 8.90 -13.03
C TYR A 81 -4.35 8.26 -12.98
N GLN A 82 -5.25 8.76 -12.13
CA GLN A 82 -6.54 8.11 -11.83
C GLN A 82 -7.34 7.81 -13.10
N LYS A 83 -7.59 8.84 -13.91
CA LYS A 83 -8.42 8.72 -15.11
C LYS A 83 -7.85 7.73 -16.13
N ALA A 84 -6.53 7.72 -16.30
CA ALA A 84 -5.87 6.85 -17.27
C ALA A 84 -5.82 5.40 -16.78
N LEU A 85 -5.63 5.17 -15.47
CA LEU A 85 -5.72 3.86 -14.84
C LEU A 85 -7.13 3.29 -14.89
N ASP A 86 -8.16 4.10 -14.65
CA ASP A 86 -9.55 3.66 -14.75
C ASP A 86 -9.88 3.20 -16.17
N LYS A 87 -9.39 3.94 -17.17
CA LYS A 87 -9.52 3.53 -18.58
C LYS A 87 -8.79 2.21 -18.85
N LEU A 88 -7.57 2.03 -18.33
CA LEU A 88 -6.83 0.77 -18.48
C LEU A 88 -7.57 -0.41 -17.84
N LEU A 89 -8.10 -0.23 -16.63
CA LEU A 89 -8.86 -1.25 -15.91
C LEU A 89 -10.15 -1.61 -16.66
N PHE A 90 -10.85 -0.61 -17.20
CA PHE A 90 -12.04 -0.82 -18.02
C PHE A 90 -11.73 -1.66 -19.27
N PHE A 91 -10.66 -1.31 -20.01
CA PHE A 91 -10.21 -2.09 -21.16
C PHE A 91 -9.85 -3.53 -20.78
N ARG A 92 -9.04 -3.73 -19.73
CA ARG A 92 -8.68 -5.05 -19.21
C ARG A 92 -9.91 -5.89 -18.89
N ASN A 93 -10.87 -5.32 -18.17
CA ASN A 93 -12.08 -6.04 -17.75
C ASN A 93 -12.93 -6.44 -18.96
N SER A 94 -13.12 -5.53 -19.90
CA SER A 94 -13.91 -5.78 -21.11
C SER A 94 -13.30 -6.92 -21.95
N ILE A 95 -11.97 -6.90 -22.14
CA ILE A 95 -11.23 -7.98 -22.82
C ILE A 95 -11.40 -9.31 -22.07
N ALA A 96 -11.23 -9.32 -20.75
CA ALA A 96 -11.35 -10.53 -19.94
C ALA A 96 -12.76 -11.15 -19.98
N HIS A 97 -13.79 -10.33 -20.18
CA HIS A 97 -15.18 -10.75 -20.31
C HIS A 97 -15.62 -11.05 -21.76
N GLY A 98 -14.74 -10.85 -22.75
CA GLY A 98 -15.07 -11.07 -24.17
C GLY A 98 -16.04 -10.03 -24.73
N GLU A 99 -16.05 -8.82 -24.18
CA GLU A 99 -16.86 -7.72 -24.70
C GLU A 99 -16.18 -7.10 -25.93
N ASP A 100 -16.65 -7.48 -27.11
CA ASP A 100 -16.12 -7.00 -28.41
C ASP A 100 -16.57 -5.56 -28.78
N THR A 101 -17.23 -4.86 -27.86
CA THR A 101 -17.83 -3.54 -28.13
C THR A 101 -16.83 -2.38 -28.10
N ILE A 102 -15.62 -2.59 -27.58
CA ILE A 102 -14.61 -1.52 -27.45
C ILE A 102 -13.49 -1.76 -28.47
N PRO A 103 -13.41 -0.97 -29.55
CA PRO A 103 -12.28 -1.05 -30.46
C PRO A 103 -11.01 -0.58 -29.74
N ILE A 104 -9.99 -1.44 -29.71
CA ILE A 104 -8.67 -1.09 -29.18
C ILE A 104 -7.84 -0.50 -30.32
N GLU A 105 -7.49 0.77 -30.21
CA GLU A 105 -6.64 1.44 -31.19
C GLU A 105 -5.19 1.50 -30.72
N GLN A 106 -4.24 1.63 -31.65
CA GLN A 106 -2.82 1.78 -31.32
C GLN A 106 -2.55 2.93 -30.34
N LYS A 107 -3.28 4.04 -30.49
CA LYS A 107 -3.19 5.19 -29.58
C LYS A 107 -3.49 4.83 -28.12
N ASP A 108 -4.38 3.87 -27.88
CA ASP A 108 -4.72 3.41 -26.54
C ASP A 108 -3.57 2.57 -25.97
N LEU A 109 -2.97 1.71 -26.79
CA LEU A 109 -1.79 0.93 -26.41
C LEU A 109 -0.60 1.83 -26.07
N ASP A 110 -0.32 2.85 -26.89
CA ASP A 110 0.77 3.80 -26.66
C ASP A 110 0.54 4.59 -25.36
N MET A 111 -0.70 5.06 -25.15
CA MET A 111 -1.09 5.75 -23.93
C MET A 111 -0.96 4.86 -22.69
N PHE A 112 -1.40 3.60 -22.75
CA PHE A 112 -1.26 2.65 -21.64
C PHE A 112 0.20 2.29 -21.36
N GLY A 113 1.02 2.13 -22.40
CA GLY A 113 2.46 1.88 -22.25
C GLY A 113 3.14 3.02 -21.51
N LEU A 114 2.92 4.26 -21.94
CA LEU A 114 3.47 5.45 -21.29
C LEU A 114 2.95 5.62 -19.86
N LEU A 115 1.67 5.33 -19.62
CA LEU A 115 1.06 5.36 -18.28
C LEU A 115 1.79 4.43 -17.31
N VAL A 116 1.97 3.16 -17.70
CA VAL A 116 2.62 2.14 -16.86
C VAL A 116 4.08 2.53 -16.59
N GLN A 117 4.80 3.03 -17.59
CA GLN A 117 6.19 3.49 -17.43
C GLN A 117 6.30 4.65 -16.44
N ASN A 118 5.44 5.66 -16.56
CA ASN A 118 5.44 6.82 -15.68
C ASN A 118 5.10 6.42 -14.24
N ILE A 119 4.05 5.61 -14.04
CA ILE A 119 3.67 5.12 -12.71
C ILE A 119 4.79 4.29 -12.08
N SER A 120 5.41 3.39 -12.85
CA SER A 120 6.50 2.56 -12.35
C SER A 120 7.70 3.40 -11.92
N SER A 121 8.00 4.46 -12.67
CA SER A 121 9.08 5.39 -12.35
C SER A 121 8.78 6.17 -11.08
N ASP A 122 7.61 6.79 -10.98
CA ASP A 122 7.18 7.55 -9.80
C ASP A 122 7.11 6.66 -8.54
N LEU A 123 6.62 5.42 -8.68
CA LEU A 123 6.58 4.44 -7.59
C LEU A 123 7.99 4.06 -7.13
N THR A 124 8.90 3.82 -8.07
CA THR A 124 10.29 3.49 -7.75
C THR A 124 10.97 4.64 -7.03
N LEU A 125 10.77 5.88 -7.49
CA LEU A 125 11.30 7.08 -6.83
C LEU A 125 10.74 7.21 -5.41
N SER A 126 9.43 7.09 -5.22
CA SER A 126 8.80 7.13 -3.89
C SER A 126 9.43 6.12 -2.91
N ILE A 127 9.71 4.89 -3.36
CA ILE A 127 10.36 3.86 -2.55
C ILE A 127 11.82 4.21 -2.24
N LEU A 128 12.58 4.64 -3.26
CA LEU A 128 13.99 4.96 -3.11
C LEU A 128 14.20 6.17 -2.19
N ASP A 129 13.45 7.24 -2.41
CA ASP A 129 13.50 8.47 -1.62
C ASP A 129 13.06 8.18 -0.18
N GLY A 130 11.93 7.48 0.00
CA GLY A 130 11.46 7.09 1.33
C GLY A 130 12.45 6.21 2.09
N SER A 131 13.16 5.32 1.39
CA SER A 131 14.23 4.52 2.00
C SER A 131 15.45 5.35 2.39
N ALA A 132 15.84 6.32 1.56
CA ALA A 132 16.98 7.19 1.81
C ALA A 132 16.71 8.13 3.00
N ASP A 133 15.52 8.71 3.05
CA ASP A 133 15.05 9.63 4.08
C ASP A 133 14.59 8.92 5.35
N ARG A 134 14.47 7.59 5.31
CA ARG A 134 14.02 6.75 6.44
C ARG A 134 12.65 7.16 6.97
N VAL A 135 11.71 7.45 6.08
CA VAL A 135 10.35 7.95 6.40
C VAL A 135 9.53 7.04 7.33
N TYR A 136 9.96 5.79 7.52
CA TYR A 136 9.42 4.88 8.53
C TYR A 136 9.82 5.22 9.97
N LEU A 137 10.68 6.23 10.19
CA LEU A 137 11.10 6.76 11.49
C LEU A 137 10.44 8.12 11.78
N LYS A 138 10.23 8.45 13.06
CA LYS A 138 9.65 9.74 13.48
C LYS A 138 10.57 10.93 13.25
N THR A 139 11.88 10.71 13.26
CA THR A 139 12.91 11.75 13.20
C THR A 139 13.54 11.86 11.81
N ALA A 140 12.87 11.34 10.79
CA ALA A 140 13.22 11.53 9.39
C ALA A 140 13.13 13.01 9.01
#